data_AF-R7FKZ6-F1
#
_entry.id   AF-R7FKZ6-F1
#
_cell.length_a   1.000
_cell.length_b   1.000
_cell.length_c   1.000
_cell.angle_alpha   90.00
_cell.angle_beta   90.00
_cell.angle_gamma   90.00
#
_symmetry.space_group_name_H-M   'P 1'
#
loop_
_entity.id
_entity.type
_entity.pdbx_description
1 polymer ?
#
loop_
_entity_poly.entity_id
_entity_poly.type
_entity_poly.pdbx_seq_one_letter_code
_entity_poly.pdbx_strand_id
1 'polypeptide(L)'
;MEELKIISATEMRKESLENQIKVVNKIIDDAVEGDTQYVQPAVLLKSMVIFPEIREELIKNGYDVKVCEGKHTEDSWSEISWMNAKEGRKGELTEIKGEC
;
A
#
# COMPACT_ATOMS: atom_id res chain seq x y z
N MET A 1 32.03 10.77 13.53
CA MET A 1 31.79 11.01 12.10
C MET A 1 31.08 9.79 11.59
N GLU A 2 29.79 9.90 11.24
CA GLU A 2 29.11 8.84 10.50
C GLU A 2 29.59 8.92 9.05
N GLU A 3 30.14 7.82 8.54
CA GLU A 3 30.51 7.71 7.13
C GLU A 3 29.24 7.62 6.29
N LEU A 4 29.09 8.53 5.32
CA LEU A 4 28.05 8.46 4.29
C LEU A 4 28.30 7.22 3.43
N LYS A 5 27.53 6.17 3.68
CA LYS A 5 27.57 4.92 2.92
C LYS A 5 26.93 5.17 1.55
N ILE A 6 27.75 5.26 0.50
CA ILE A 6 27.27 5.36 -0.88
C ILE A 6 26.75 3.98 -1.29
N ILE A 7 25.44 3.80 -1.21
CA ILE A 7 24.72 2.63 -1.71
C ILE A 7 24.30 2.88 -3.16
N SER A 8 24.27 1.83 -3.98
CA SER A 8 23.83 1.97 -5.36
C SER A 8 22.32 2.29 -5.43
N ALA A 9 21.88 2.95 -6.51
CA ALA A 9 20.46 3.23 -6.72
C ALA A 9 19.59 1.96 -6.69
N THR A 10 20.13 0.84 -7.17
CA THR A 10 19.48 -0.48 -7.13
C THR A 10 19.26 -0.97 -5.71
N GLU A 11 20.26 -0.83 -4.83
CA GLU A 11 20.15 -1.21 -3.42
C GLU A 11 19.14 -0.31 -2.70
N MET A 12 19.18 1.01 -2.94
CA MET A 12 18.17 1.92 -2.37
C MET A 12 16.76 1.57 -2.80
N ARG A 13 16.56 1.23 -4.08
CA ARG A 13 15.24 0.83 -4.61
C ARG A 13 14.72 -0.43 -3.93
N LYS A 14 15.61 -1.41 -3.73
CA LYS A 14 15.30 -2.67 -3.05
C LYS A 14 14.93 -2.42 -1.59
N GLU A 15 15.76 -1.69 -0.85
CA GLU A 15 15.49 -1.35 0.56
C GLU A 15 14.17 -0.58 0.70
N SER A 16 13.92 0.39 -0.19
CA SER A 16 12.68 1.17 -0.20
C SER A 16 11.44 0.28 -0.45
N LEU A 17 11.56 -0.67 -1.39
CA LEU A 17 10.49 -1.64 -1.67
C LEU A 17 10.20 -2.52 -0.45
N GLU A 18 11.25 -3.12 0.12
CA GLU A 18 11.14 -3.99 1.29
C GLU A 18 10.54 -3.27 2.50
N ASN A 19 10.92 -2.01 2.71
CA ASN A 19 10.36 -1.18 3.77
C ASN A 19 8.88 -0.90 3.55
N GLN A 20 8.47 -0.55 2.33
CA GLN A 20 7.06 -0.30 2.04
C GLN A 20 6.22 -1.59 2.17
N ILE A 21 6.73 -2.75 1.76
CA ILE A 21 6.07 -4.04 1.98
C ILE A 21 5.81 -4.28 3.46
N LYS A 22 6.83 -4.10 4.31
CA LYS A 22 6.70 -4.29 5.77
C LYS A 22 5.63 -3.38 6.37
N VAL A 23 5.61 -2.10 5.97
CA VAL A 23 4.63 -1.12 6.44
C VAL A 23 3.21 -1.50 6.00
N VAL A 24 3.03 -1.80 4.71
CA VAL A 24 1.71 -2.17 4.15
C VAL A 24 1.16 -3.42 4.83
N ASN A 25 1.95 -4.49 4.93
CA ASN A 25 1.51 -5.73 5.55
C ASN A 25 1.12 -5.51 7.01
N LYS A 26 1.96 -4.82 7.79
CA LYS A 26 1.65 -4.52 9.19
C LYS A 26 0.33 -3.77 9.33
N ILE A 27 0.07 -2.78 8.48
CA ILE A 27 -1.17 -2.00 8.54
C ILE A 27 -2.40 -2.87 8.20
N ILE A 28 -2.27 -3.76 7.22
CA ILE A 28 -3.34 -4.72 6.87
C ILE A 28 -3.57 -5.67 8.04
N ASP A 29 -2.50 -6.27 8.58
CA ASP A 29 -2.57 -7.22 9.70
C ASP A 29 -3.21 -6.56 10.92
N ASP A 30 -2.76 -5.36 11.32
CA ASP A 30 -3.33 -4.59 12.43
C ASP A 30 -4.84 -4.29 12.20
N ALA A 31 -5.25 -4.05 10.95
CA ALA A 31 -6.64 -3.74 10.61
C ALA A 31 -7.54 -4.99 10.50
N VAL A 32 -6.97 -6.15 10.16
CA VAL A 32 -7.69 -7.43 10.05
C VAL A 32 -7.76 -8.16 11.39
N GLU A 33 -6.67 -8.16 12.17
CA GLU A 33 -6.54 -8.82 13.47
C GLU A 33 -7.03 -7.95 14.64
N GLY A 34 -7.14 -6.63 14.44
CA GLY A 34 -7.61 -5.70 15.44
C GLY A 34 -9.01 -6.06 15.94
N ASP A 35 -9.10 -6.48 17.22
CA ASP A 35 -10.31 -6.80 17.99
C ASP A 35 -11.16 -5.55 18.27
N THR A 36 -11.54 -4.87 17.20
CA THR A 36 -12.50 -3.78 17.23
C THR A 36 -13.84 -4.38 16.86
N GLN A 37 -14.90 -4.03 17.59
CA GLN A 37 -16.29 -4.41 17.26
C GLN A 37 -16.73 -4.04 15.82
N TYR A 38 -15.85 -3.40 15.04
CA TYR A 38 -16.04 -2.97 13.67
C TYR A 38 -14.73 -3.15 12.87
N VAL A 39 -14.48 -4.37 12.39
CA VAL A 39 -13.43 -4.60 11.38
C VAL A 39 -13.75 -3.71 10.18
N GLN A 40 -12.96 -2.65 9.97
CA GLN A 40 -13.13 -1.79 8.81
C GLN A 40 -12.86 -2.62 7.56
N PRO A 41 -13.65 -2.52 6.47
CA PRO A 41 -13.46 -3.37 5.29
C PRO A 41 -12.26 -2.94 4.42
N ALA A 42 -11.61 -1.85 4.80
CA ALA A 42 -10.51 -1.23 4.07
C ALA A 42 -9.61 -0.42 5.00
N VAL A 43 -8.42 -0.08 4.51
CA VAL A 43 -7.51 0.87 5.14
C VAL A 43 -7.11 1.97 4.15
N LEU A 44 -7.06 3.20 4.65
CA LEU A 44 -6.62 4.38 3.89
C LEU A 44 -5.22 4.81 4.33
N LEU A 45 -4.28 4.79 3.39
CA LEU A 45 -2.91 5.25 3.55
C LEU A 45 -2.80 6.67 2.99
N LYS A 46 -2.88 7.67 3.87
CA LYS A 46 -2.70 9.07 3.50
C LYS A 46 -1.23 9.38 3.21
N SER A 47 -1.01 10.25 2.23
CA SER A 47 0.31 10.73 1.82
C SER A 47 1.26 9.60 1.39
N MET A 48 0.68 8.50 0.91
CA MET A 48 1.42 7.30 0.52
C MET A 48 0.78 6.66 -0.71
N VAL A 49 1.59 6.56 -1.75
CA VAL A 49 1.28 5.79 -2.96
C VAL A 49 2.04 4.48 -2.88
N ILE A 50 1.30 3.37 -2.83
CA ILE A 50 1.87 2.02 -2.81
C ILE A 50 2.61 1.79 -4.12
N PHE A 51 3.78 1.15 -4.10
CA PHE A 51 4.53 0.84 -5.32
C PHE A 51 3.80 -0.19 -6.19
N PRO A 52 3.90 -0.10 -7.53
CA PRO A 52 3.22 -0.99 -8.46
C PRO A 52 3.38 -2.48 -8.14
N GLU A 53 4.59 -2.92 -7.75
CA GLU A 53 4.87 -4.33 -7.44
C GLU A 53 4.06 -4.83 -6.24
N ILE A 54 3.81 -3.96 -5.26
CA ILE A 54 3.00 -4.27 -4.09
C ILE A 54 1.52 -4.28 -4.47
N ARG A 55 1.06 -3.34 -5.30
CA ARG A 55 -0.33 -3.31 -5.81
C ARG A 55 -0.66 -4.62 -6.52
N GLU A 56 0.23 -5.07 -7.40
CA GLU A 56 0.05 -6.32 -8.17
C GLU A 56 -0.08 -7.54 -7.26
N GLU A 57 0.73 -7.62 -6.20
CA GLU A 57 0.70 -8.72 -5.26
C GLU A 57 -0.58 -8.71 -4.41
N LEU A 58 -0.99 -7.55 -3.91
CA LEU A 58 -2.25 -7.37 -3.19
C LEU A 58 -3.45 -7.81 -4.04
N ILE A 59 -3.49 -7.38 -5.30
CA ILE A 59 -4.55 -7.73 -6.24
C ILE A 59 -4.61 -9.25 -6.48
N LYS A 60 -3.46 -9.93 -6.64
CA LYS A 60 -3.41 -11.39 -6.78
C LYS A 60 -3.98 -12.10 -5.56
N ASN A 61 -3.79 -11.52 -4.37
CA ASN A 61 -4.29 -12.05 -3.11
C ASN A 61 -5.74 -11.62 -2.79
N GLY A 62 -6.42 -10.97 -3.74
CA GLY A 62 -7.84 -10.63 -3.64
C GLY A 62 -8.15 -9.27 -3.01
N TYR A 63 -7.13 -8.46 -2.73
CA TYR A 63 -7.32 -7.12 -2.21
C TYR A 63 -7.60 -6.14 -3.36
N ASP A 64 -8.65 -5.34 -3.22
CA ASP A 64 -8.85 -4.21 -4.12
C ASP A 64 -7.95 -3.06 -3.68
N VAL A 65 -7.33 -2.42 -4.65
CA VAL A 65 -6.40 -1.32 -4.44
C VAL A 65 -6.88 -0.11 -5.22
N LYS A 66 -7.07 1.01 -4.53
CA LYS A 66 -7.28 2.31 -5.18
C LYS A 66 -6.09 3.20 -4.91
N VAL A 67 -5.61 3.90 -5.93
CA VAL A 67 -4.50 4.83 -5.82
C VAL A 67 -4.88 6.17 -6.42
N CYS A 68 -4.50 7.23 -5.70
CA CYS A 68 -4.64 8.61 -6.15
C CYS A 68 -3.26 9.26 -6.05
N GLU A 69 -2.71 9.62 -7.21
CA GLU A 69 -1.45 10.35 -7.31
C GLU A 69 -1.79 11.83 -7.43
N GLY A 70 -1.75 12.53 -6.30
CA GLY A 70 -2.06 13.96 -6.22
C GLY A 70 -0.92 14.83 -6.74
N LYS A 71 -1.18 16.14 -6.86
CA LYS A 71 -0.15 17.12 -7.30
C LYS A 71 0.98 17.23 -6.28
N HIS A 72 0.64 17.10 -5.00
CA HIS A 72 1.60 17.03 -3.90
C HIS A 72 1.48 15.70 -3.16
N THR A 73 2.53 15.36 -2.40
CA THR A 73 2.57 14.10 -1.65
C THR A 73 1.45 14.04 -0.62
N GLU A 74 1.12 15.16 0.02
CA GLU A 74 0.03 15.30 0.99
C GLU A 74 -1.35 14.95 0.40
N ASP A 75 -1.55 15.22 -0.88
CA ASP A 75 -2.78 14.96 -1.61
C ASP A 75 -2.87 13.50 -2.08
N SER A 76 -1.74 12.79 -2.09
CA SER A 76 -1.68 11.42 -2.59
C SER A 76 -2.15 10.42 -1.55
N TRP A 77 -2.80 9.34 -1.98
CA TRP A 77 -3.27 8.30 -1.06
C TRP A 77 -3.46 6.96 -1.76
N SER A 78 -3.48 5.90 -0.96
CA SER A 78 -3.87 4.55 -1.39
C SER A 78 -4.92 3.98 -0.45
N GLU A 79 -5.91 3.29 -0.98
CA GLU A 79 -6.89 2.51 -0.24
C GLU A 79 -6.69 1.04 -0.56
N ILE A 80 -6.68 0.19 0.46
CA ILE A 80 -6.62 -1.27 0.32
C ILE A 80 -7.86 -1.84 0.98
N SER A 81 -8.68 -2.59 0.24
CA SER A 81 -9.88 -3.25 0.77
C SER A 81 -9.81 -4.76 0.56
N TRP A 82 -10.36 -5.53 1.50
CA TRP A 82 -10.25 -7.00 1.52
C TRP A 82 -11.62 -7.69 1.47
N MET A 83 -12.62 -6.99 0.93
CA MET A 83 -13.96 -7.57 0.73
C MET A 83 -13.91 -8.69 -0.31
N ASN A 84 -13.29 -8.46 -1.46
CA ASN A 84 -13.14 -9.47 -2.52
C ASN A 84 -12.22 -10.64 -2.11
N ALA A 85 -11.23 -10.40 -1.24
CA ALA A 85 -10.35 -11.44 -0.72
C ALA A 85 -11.15 -12.53 0.03
N LYS A 86 -12.17 -12.13 0.80
CA LYS A 86 -13.09 -13.07 1.48
C LYS A 86 -13.93 -13.90 0.51
N GLU A 87 -14.14 -13.40 -0.71
CA GLU A 87 -14.89 -14.10 -1.75
C GLU A 87 -14.01 -15.03 -2.61
N GLY A 88 -12.69 -15.05 -2.36
CA GLY A 88 -11.74 -15.88 -3.10
C GLY A 88 -11.52 -15.43 -4.55
N ARG A 89 -11.84 -14.18 -4.87
CA ARG A 89 -11.66 -13.60 -6.21
C ARG A 89 -10.41 -12.73 -6.23
N LYS A 90 -9.84 -12.54 -7.43
CA LYS A 90 -8.78 -11.55 -7.65
C LYS A 90 -9.34 -10.14 -7.39
N GLY A 91 -8.54 -9.28 -6.77
CA GLY A 91 -8.91 -7.89 -6.54
C GLY A 91 -8.83 -7.02 -7.79
N GLU A 92 -9.23 -5.77 -7.65
CA GLU A 92 -9.24 -4.77 -8.72
C GLU A 92 -8.28 -3.61 -8.42
N LEU A 93 -7.68 -3.04 -9.48
CA LEU A 93 -6.93 -1.79 -9.40
C LEU A 93 -7.79 -0.64 -9.90
N THR A 94 -7.93 0.42 -9.10
CA THR A 94 -8.48 1.70 -9.55
C THR A 94 -7.42 2.79 -9.45
N GLU A 95 -7.11 3.44 -10.56
CA GLU A 95 -6.21 4.59 -10.59
C GLU A 95 -7.00 5.87 -10.83
N ILE A 96 -6.92 6.80 -9.89
CA ILE A 96 -7.61 8.09 -9.96
C ILE A 96 -6.58 9.11 -10.47
N LYS A 97 -6.91 9.74 -11.60
CA LYS A 97 -6.11 10.81 -12.21
C LYS A 97 -6.80 12.15 -11.99
N GLY A 98 -6.12 13.11 -11.37
CA GLY A 98 -6.66 14.47 -11.19
C GLY A 98 -6.36 15.08 -9.82
N GLU A 99 -7.25 15.96 -9.35
CA GLU A 99 -7.18 16.53 -8.00
C GLU A 99 -7.74 15.52 -7.00
N CYS A 100 -6.80 14.74 -6.45
CA CYS A 100 -6.80 14.38 -5.05
C CYS A 100 -6.46 15.67 -4.25
#